data_AF-A0A1W9J391-F1
#
_entry.id   AF-A0A1W9J391-F1
#
_cell.length_a   1.000
_cell.length_b   1.000
_cell.length_c   1.000
_cell.angle_alpha   90.00
_cell.angle_beta   90.00
_cell.angle_gamma   90.00
#
_symmetry.space_group_name_H-M   'P 1'
#
loop_
_entity.id
_entity.type
_entity.pdbx_description
1 polymer ?
#
loop_
_entity_poly.entity_id
_entity_poly.type
_entity_poly.pdbx_seq_one_letter_code
_entity_poly.pdbx_strand_id
1 'polypeptide(L)'
;MRRLGFVTLLTLPLLTSCTSSLIDLRENLDVHRSSFEEKLAGDSVKVERFKACTQQAHDGSSLPLNVAAEPPATRTAMSPVIIGSRLRTPVQALVERILDRTGSNAASLRVLSDMAGDFADPSRRKLDLDKLRLLTDAIRHWQAHLDFDEDALARDPSLFAQLLLAYNRAYFGDVRYAITPDAGAGTVRGIVQVTSRGFVDRGGNTVRFPGLSATAQVDATHAVEPTTTPINSQRVSADLTRLFLEAFFDAAFRVPAVQQATALRLPTTASPYPAFDLSHPPISLEALATVTRQALRTEAVVTSLTGKAVRGGSLFGTNNETVAATLETAAGVFAKKLVEHEGFCYFQVIQHP
;
A
#
# COMPACT_ATOMS: atom_id res chain seq x y z
N MET A 1 -36.36 -10.56 65.84
CA MET A 1 -37.37 -9.73 65.16
C MET A 1 -36.68 -9.11 63.93
N ARG A 2 -36.97 -9.56 62.69
CA ARG A 2 -37.93 -8.96 61.72
C ARG A 2 -37.54 -7.49 61.41
N ARG A 3 -37.22 -7.03 60.17
CA ARG A 3 -37.68 -7.41 58.82
C ARG A 3 -36.72 -6.98 57.70
N LEU A 4 -36.81 -7.74 56.60
CA LEU A 4 -36.59 -7.41 55.19
C LEU A 4 -36.81 -5.94 54.77
N GLY A 5 -35.95 -5.48 53.86
CA GLY A 5 -36.19 -4.38 52.92
C GLY A 5 -35.48 -4.69 51.59
N PHE A 6 -36.29 -5.04 50.59
CA PHE A 6 -35.95 -5.54 49.26
C PHE A 6 -35.68 -4.36 48.29
N VAL A 7 -35.05 -4.65 47.15
CA VAL A 7 -35.03 -3.84 45.90
C VAL A 7 -33.90 -2.81 45.74
N THR A 8 -32.80 -3.21 45.08
CA THR A 8 -32.44 -2.73 43.73
C THR A 8 -31.28 -3.56 43.19
N LEU A 9 -31.64 -4.72 42.65
CA LEU A 9 -30.79 -5.49 41.74
C LEU A 9 -30.84 -4.78 40.38
N LEU A 10 -30.12 -3.68 40.24
CA LEU A 10 -29.87 -3.04 38.96
C LEU A 10 -28.74 -3.81 38.29
N THR A 11 -29.15 -4.81 37.54
CA THR A 11 -28.40 -5.45 36.47
C THR A 11 -27.74 -4.37 35.59
N LEU A 12 -26.46 -4.09 35.78
CA LEU A 12 -25.63 -3.53 34.71
C LEU A 12 -25.30 -4.71 33.79
N PRO A 13 -25.82 -4.77 32.55
CA PRO A 13 -25.06 -5.43 31.51
C PRO A 13 -23.92 -4.47 31.19
N LEU A 14 -22.79 -4.59 31.91
CA LEU A 14 -21.54 -4.11 31.35
C LEU A 14 -21.35 -4.96 30.10
N LEU A 15 -21.66 -4.31 28.98
CA LEU A 15 -21.41 -4.72 27.61
C LEU A 15 -19.96 -5.20 27.53
N THR A 16 -19.75 -6.49 27.78
CA THR A 16 -18.61 -7.23 27.26
C THR A 16 -18.89 -7.46 25.78
N SER A 17 -18.98 -6.37 25.03
CA SER A 17 -18.74 -6.43 23.59
C SER A 17 -17.34 -7.00 23.46
N CYS A 18 -17.27 -8.28 23.10
CA CYS A 18 -16.08 -8.93 22.57
C CYS A 18 -15.70 -8.12 21.32
N THR A 19 -14.99 -7.02 21.52
CA THR A 19 -14.50 -6.18 20.44
C THR A 19 -13.36 -6.97 19.82
N SER A 20 -13.68 -7.67 18.73
CA SER A 20 -12.72 -8.43 17.95
C SER A 20 -11.68 -7.46 17.38
N SER A 21 -10.40 -7.84 17.38
CA SER A 21 -9.32 -7.12 16.66
C SER A 21 -9.48 -7.19 15.13
N LEU A 22 -10.56 -7.80 14.65
CA LEU A 22 -10.86 -7.99 13.24
C LEU A 22 -11.83 -6.90 12.76
N ILE A 23 -11.41 -6.16 11.74
CA ILE A 23 -12.31 -5.34 10.94
C ILE A 23 -12.93 -6.26 9.89
N ASP A 24 -14.25 -6.48 10.00
CA ASP A 24 -14.99 -7.18 8.96
C ASP A 24 -15.17 -6.25 7.75
N LEU A 25 -14.62 -6.67 6.61
CA LEU A 25 -14.67 -5.89 5.38
C LEU A 25 -15.86 -6.33 4.50
N ARG A 26 -16.57 -7.39 4.85
CA ARG A 26 -17.62 -8.00 4.03
C ARG A 26 -18.80 -7.07 3.76
N GLU A 27 -19.24 -6.32 4.78
CA GLU A 27 -20.42 -5.46 4.69
C GLU A 27 -20.15 -4.09 4.03
N ASN A 28 -18.90 -3.63 4.03
CA ASN A 28 -18.55 -2.27 3.59
C ASN A 28 -17.74 -2.23 2.28
N LEU A 29 -17.09 -3.33 1.88
CA LEU A 29 -16.49 -3.49 0.53
C LEU A 29 -17.51 -3.92 -0.53
N ASP A 30 -18.80 -3.65 -0.30
CA ASP A 30 -19.94 -4.01 -1.17
C ASP A 30 -19.91 -3.36 -2.58
N VAL A 31 -18.81 -2.67 -2.91
CA VAL A 31 -18.44 -2.27 -4.28
C VAL A 31 -18.05 -3.48 -5.15
N HIS A 32 -17.65 -4.58 -4.52
CA HIS A 32 -17.40 -5.88 -5.15
C HIS A 32 -18.40 -6.93 -4.64
N ARG A 33 -19.71 -6.63 -4.72
CA ARG A 33 -20.83 -7.53 -4.35
C ARG A 33 -20.69 -8.97 -4.92
N SER A 34 -19.82 -9.15 -5.92
CA SER A 34 -19.18 -10.44 -6.18
C SER A 34 -17.66 -10.29 -6.30
N SER A 35 -16.90 -11.22 -5.70
CA SER A 35 -15.45 -11.34 -5.95
C SER A 35 -15.17 -11.45 -7.46
N PHE A 36 -13.99 -11.04 -7.92
CA PHE A 36 -13.66 -11.19 -9.35
C PHE A 36 -13.77 -12.65 -9.82
N GLU A 37 -13.48 -13.62 -8.95
CA GLU A 37 -13.72 -15.04 -9.21
C GLU A 37 -15.21 -15.37 -9.34
N GLU A 38 -16.07 -14.86 -8.46
CA GLU A 38 -17.52 -15.07 -8.56
C GLU A 38 -18.09 -14.51 -9.86
N LYS A 39 -17.56 -13.39 -10.37
CA LYS A 39 -17.93 -12.86 -11.69
C LYS A 39 -17.53 -13.79 -12.84
N LEU A 40 -16.51 -14.62 -12.64
CA LEU A 40 -16.02 -15.59 -13.60
C LEU A 40 -16.61 -17.00 -13.39
N ALA A 41 -17.39 -17.24 -12.33
CA ALA A 41 -17.83 -18.58 -11.92
C ALA A 41 -18.63 -19.36 -12.99
N GLY A 42 -19.15 -18.68 -14.01
CA GLY A 42 -19.80 -19.31 -15.17
C GLY A 42 -18.86 -19.84 -16.25
N ASP A 43 -17.54 -19.62 -16.14
CA ASP A 43 -16.53 -19.97 -17.14
C ASP A 43 -15.26 -20.50 -16.47
N SER A 44 -15.14 -21.83 -16.38
CA SER A 44 -14.04 -22.50 -15.67
C SER A 44 -12.66 -22.20 -16.28
N VAL A 45 -12.57 -22.00 -17.60
CA VAL A 45 -11.32 -21.67 -18.27
C VAL A 45 -10.86 -20.27 -17.85
N LYS A 46 -11.77 -19.30 -17.81
CA LYS A 46 -11.44 -17.95 -17.33
C LYS A 46 -11.08 -17.94 -15.84
N VAL A 47 -11.77 -18.72 -15.01
CA VAL A 47 -11.42 -18.86 -13.59
C VAL A 47 -9.98 -19.37 -13.44
N GLU A 48 -9.60 -20.41 -14.17
CA GLU A 48 -8.22 -20.95 -14.07
C GLU A 48 -7.17 -19.96 -14.57
N ARG A 49 -7.44 -19.23 -15.68
CA ARG A 49 -6.52 -18.16 -16.13
C ARG A 49 -6.41 -17.01 -15.13
N PHE A 50 -7.51 -16.64 -14.49
CA PHE A 50 -7.53 -15.62 -13.45
C PHE A 50 -6.71 -16.05 -12.23
N LYS A 51 -6.84 -17.31 -11.80
CA LYS A 51 -6.02 -17.88 -10.73
C LYS A 51 -4.54 -17.90 -11.10
N ALA A 52 -4.21 -18.32 -12.32
CA ALA A 52 -2.84 -18.35 -12.81
C ALA A 52 -2.20 -16.95 -12.79
N CYS A 53 -2.92 -15.92 -13.25
CA CYS A 53 -2.45 -14.54 -13.21
C CYS A 53 -2.26 -14.03 -11.77
N THR A 54 -3.25 -14.26 -10.89
CA THR A 54 -3.19 -13.76 -9.51
C THR A 54 -2.08 -14.42 -8.69
N GLN A 55 -1.84 -15.72 -8.91
CA GLN A 55 -0.78 -16.48 -8.24
C GLN A 55 0.63 -16.26 -8.81
N GLN A 56 0.75 -15.58 -9.96
CA GLN A 56 2.03 -15.43 -10.62
C GLN A 56 3.02 -14.64 -9.75
N ALA A 57 4.06 -15.33 -9.27
CA ALA A 57 5.19 -14.70 -8.61
C ALA A 57 6.18 -14.22 -9.66
N HIS A 58 6.55 -12.94 -9.61
CA HIS A 58 7.56 -12.41 -10.51
C HIS A 58 8.97 -12.60 -9.94
N ASP A 59 9.72 -13.49 -10.55
CA ASP A 59 11.07 -13.95 -10.22
C ASP A 59 12.20 -13.00 -10.68
N GLY A 60 11.86 -11.81 -11.18
CA GLY A 60 12.83 -10.86 -11.75
C GLY A 60 13.10 -11.09 -13.24
N SER A 61 12.55 -12.15 -13.84
CA SER A 61 12.55 -12.39 -15.27
C SER A 61 11.76 -11.31 -16.03
N SER A 62 12.18 -10.98 -17.25
CA SER A 62 11.40 -10.11 -18.16
C SER A 62 10.10 -10.83 -18.51
N LEU A 63 8.97 -10.27 -18.11
CA LEU A 63 7.66 -10.77 -18.53
C LEU A 63 7.46 -10.47 -20.01
N PRO A 64 6.98 -11.43 -20.81
CA PRO A 64 5.75 -11.19 -21.53
C PRO A 64 4.59 -11.51 -20.58
N LEU A 65 3.71 -10.53 -20.34
CA LEU A 65 2.39 -10.75 -19.74
C LEU A 65 1.44 -11.53 -20.69
N ASN A 66 1.99 -12.19 -21.72
CA ASN A 66 1.21 -12.99 -22.66
C ASN A 66 0.87 -14.33 -22.02
N VAL A 67 -0.36 -14.43 -21.51
CA VAL A 67 -1.03 -15.70 -21.19
C VAL A 67 -1.42 -16.46 -22.49
N ALA A 68 -0.99 -15.98 -23.66
CA ALA A 68 -1.30 -16.58 -24.94
C ALA A 68 -0.27 -17.67 -25.32
N ALA A 69 -0.80 -18.90 -25.38
CA ALA A 69 -0.32 -20.05 -26.15
C ALA A 69 0.86 -20.88 -25.58
N GLU A 70 0.56 -21.74 -24.60
CA GLU A 70 1.07 -23.11 -24.65
C GLU A 70 -0.06 -24.10 -24.31
N PRO A 71 -0.29 -25.15 -25.14
CA PRO A 71 -1.24 -26.21 -24.81
C PRO A 71 -0.70 -27.04 -23.63
N PRO A 72 -1.57 -27.60 -22.77
CA PRO A 72 -1.15 -28.28 -21.56
C PRO A 72 -0.47 -29.62 -21.91
N ALA A 73 0.85 -29.64 -21.93
CA ALA A 73 1.60 -30.87 -21.80
C ALA A 73 1.46 -31.36 -20.35
N THR A 74 0.55 -32.31 -20.15
CA THR A 74 0.62 -33.39 -19.15
C THR A 74 1.27 -33.03 -17.80
N ARG A 75 0.70 -32.09 -17.05
CA ARG A 75 0.98 -31.99 -15.62
C ARG A 75 0.10 -32.97 -14.86
N THR A 76 0.77 -33.98 -14.31
CA THR A 76 0.26 -34.93 -13.33
C THR A 76 -0.60 -34.22 -12.28
N ALA A 77 -1.78 -34.76 -12.01
CA ALA A 77 -2.77 -34.22 -11.09
C ALA A 77 -2.14 -33.69 -9.79
N MET A 78 -2.14 -32.36 -9.64
CA MET A 78 -1.77 -31.70 -8.38
C MET A 78 -2.96 -31.74 -7.42
N SER A 79 -2.63 -32.02 -6.16
CA SER A 79 -3.44 -32.03 -4.94
C SER A 79 -4.48 -30.90 -4.82
N PRO A 80 -5.52 -31.08 -3.97
CA PRO A 80 -6.61 -30.11 -3.87
C PRO A 80 -6.07 -28.71 -3.56
N VAL A 81 -6.32 -27.81 -4.52
CA VAL A 81 -5.88 -26.42 -4.51
C VAL A 81 -6.52 -25.71 -3.30
N ILE A 82 -5.69 -25.27 -2.36
CA ILE A 82 -6.13 -24.51 -1.20
C ILE A 82 -6.54 -23.11 -1.68
N ILE A 83 -7.81 -22.76 -1.42
CA ILE A 83 -8.52 -21.54 -1.85
C ILE A 83 -7.82 -20.23 -1.41
N GLY A 84 -6.85 -20.29 -0.48
CA GLY A 84 -6.11 -19.15 0.09
C GLY A 84 -4.76 -18.78 -0.58
N SER A 85 -4.42 -19.31 -1.75
CA SER A 85 -3.11 -19.11 -2.39
C SER A 85 -2.99 -17.87 -3.31
N ARG A 86 -4.12 -17.25 -3.69
CA ARG A 86 -4.22 -16.38 -4.87
C ARG A 86 -3.59 -15.00 -4.77
N LEU A 87 -3.37 -14.49 -3.57
CA LEU A 87 -2.57 -13.26 -3.34
C LEU A 87 -1.38 -13.52 -2.44
N ARG A 88 -1.44 -14.61 -1.66
CA ARG A 88 -0.37 -15.04 -0.77
C ARG A 88 0.89 -15.43 -1.53
N THR A 89 0.76 -16.16 -2.64
CA THR A 89 1.91 -16.73 -3.36
C THR A 89 2.93 -15.69 -3.83
N PRO A 90 2.57 -14.66 -4.62
CA PRO A 90 3.52 -13.63 -5.04
C PRO A 90 4.12 -12.84 -3.87
N VAL A 91 3.33 -12.55 -2.84
CA VAL A 91 3.79 -11.86 -1.63
C VAL A 91 4.80 -12.72 -0.86
N GLN A 92 4.47 -13.99 -0.63
CA GLN A 92 5.33 -14.94 0.06
C GLN A 92 6.65 -15.15 -0.70
N ALA A 93 6.60 -15.32 -2.02
CA ALA A 93 7.79 -15.46 -2.85
C ALA A 93 8.70 -14.23 -2.80
N LEU A 94 8.15 -13.02 -2.66
CA LEU A 94 8.96 -11.83 -2.42
C LEU A 94 9.55 -11.83 -1.00
N VAL A 95 8.76 -12.14 0.03
CA VAL A 95 9.22 -12.21 1.42
C VAL A 95 10.37 -13.22 1.58
N GLU A 96 10.24 -14.40 1.00
CA GLU A 96 11.27 -15.45 1.03
C GLU A 96 12.57 -14.97 0.37
N ARG A 97 12.50 -14.29 -0.77
CA ARG A 97 13.68 -13.71 -1.42
C ARG A 97 14.36 -12.62 -0.59
N ILE A 98 13.57 -11.78 0.10
CA ILE A 98 14.11 -10.76 0.99
C ILE A 98 14.77 -11.42 2.21
N LEU A 99 14.14 -12.46 2.77
CA LEU A 99 14.68 -13.28 3.86
C LEU A 99 16.00 -13.94 3.51
N ASP A 100 16.09 -14.58 2.35
CA ASP A 100 17.31 -15.27 1.90
C ASP A 100 18.50 -14.31 1.78
N ARG A 101 18.23 -13.02 1.50
CA ARG A 101 19.28 -11.99 1.33
C ARG A 101 19.63 -11.26 2.62
N THR A 102 18.63 -10.89 3.41
CA THR A 102 18.79 -10.01 4.59
C THR A 102 18.75 -10.76 5.93
N GLY A 103 18.53 -12.08 5.89
CA GLY A 103 18.48 -12.92 7.08
C GLY A 103 17.25 -12.64 7.95
N SER A 104 17.43 -12.68 9.27
CA SER A 104 16.34 -12.56 10.25
C SER A 104 15.58 -11.24 10.22
N ASN A 105 16.16 -10.17 9.66
CA ASN A 105 15.56 -8.83 9.65
C ASN A 105 14.28 -8.75 8.80
N ALA A 106 14.08 -9.68 7.86
CA ALA A 106 12.87 -9.76 7.05
C ALA A 106 11.79 -10.71 7.59
N ALA A 107 12.03 -11.40 8.71
CA ALA A 107 11.05 -12.34 9.28
C ALA A 107 9.73 -11.66 9.64
N SER A 108 9.80 -10.38 10.03
CA SER A 108 8.65 -9.53 10.32
C SER A 108 7.76 -9.26 9.10
N LEU A 109 8.27 -9.38 7.86
CA LEU A 109 7.48 -9.19 6.64
C LEU A 109 6.57 -10.38 6.32
N ARG A 110 6.73 -11.54 6.98
CA ARG A 110 5.85 -12.71 6.78
C ARG A 110 4.38 -12.40 7.06
N VAL A 111 4.13 -11.43 7.94
CA VAL A 111 2.78 -10.94 8.25
C VAL A 111 2.03 -10.47 7.00
N LEU A 112 2.71 -9.91 5.99
CA LEU A 112 2.10 -9.49 4.73
C LEU A 112 1.52 -10.67 3.96
N SER A 113 2.21 -11.81 3.95
CA SER A 113 1.74 -13.01 3.23
C SER A 113 0.50 -13.62 3.88
N ASP A 114 0.46 -13.65 5.22
CA ASP A 114 -0.69 -14.14 5.96
C ASP A 114 -1.89 -13.20 5.82
N MET A 115 -1.67 -11.88 5.92
CA MET A 115 -2.72 -10.88 5.67
C MET A 115 -3.26 -10.98 4.24
N ALA A 116 -2.40 -11.21 3.24
CA ALA A 116 -2.84 -11.37 1.84
C ALA A 116 -3.68 -12.63 1.64
N GLY A 117 -3.35 -13.72 2.35
CA GLY A 117 -4.16 -14.92 2.38
C GLY A 117 -5.54 -14.69 3.01
N ASP A 118 -5.59 -14.01 4.16
CA ASP A 118 -6.85 -13.68 4.84
C ASP A 118 -7.74 -12.76 4.00
N PHE A 119 -7.15 -11.79 3.30
CA PHE A 119 -7.88 -10.89 2.41
C PHE A 119 -8.41 -11.60 1.15
N ALA A 120 -7.65 -12.56 0.61
CA ALA A 120 -8.04 -13.32 -0.58
C ALA A 120 -9.19 -14.32 -0.32
N ASP A 121 -9.37 -14.75 0.93
CA ASP A 121 -10.42 -15.70 1.30
C ASP A 121 -11.80 -14.99 1.33
N PRO A 122 -12.71 -15.31 0.39
CA PRO A 122 -14.04 -14.68 0.33
C PRO A 122 -14.88 -14.96 1.58
N SER A 123 -14.61 -16.05 2.31
CA SER A 123 -15.28 -16.39 3.56
C SER A 123 -14.72 -15.65 4.78
N ARG A 124 -13.53 -15.04 4.65
CA ARG A 124 -12.77 -14.45 5.76
C ARG A 124 -12.18 -13.07 5.45
N ARG A 125 -12.72 -12.30 4.49
CA ARG A 125 -12.29 -10.92 4.16
C ARG A 125 -12.29 -10.02 5.40
N LYS A 126 -11.17 -10.05 6.11
CA LYS A 126 -10.99 -9.42 7.41
C LYS A 126 -9.62 -8.77 7.44
N LEU A 127 -9.53 -7.65 8.13
CA LEU A 127 -8.25 -7.05 8.47
C LEU A 127 -8.01 -7.23 9.96
N ASP A 128 -6.95 -7.94 10.30
CA ASP A 128 -6.51 -8.14 11.67
C ASP A 128 -5.63 -6.96 12.11
N LEU A 129 -6.10 -6.22 13.11
CA LEU A 129 -5.41 -5.04 13.64
C LEU A 129 -4.09 -5.37 14.33
N ASP A 130 -3.95 -6.57 14.92
CA ASP A 130 -2.70 -6.97 15.55
C ASP A 130 -1.65 -7.31 14.48
N LYS A 131 -2.06 -7.98 13.40
CA LYS A 131 -1.20 -8.16 12.22
C LYS A 131 -0.82 -6.83 11.58
N LEU A 132 -1.76 -5.88 11.51
CA LEU A 132 -1.51 -4.55 10.97
C LEU A 132 -0.48 -3.78 11.82
N ARG A 133 -0.54 -3.89 13.15
CA ARG A 133 0.46 -3.31 14.06
C ARG A 133 1.84 -3.92 13.84
N LEU A 134 1.92 -5.25 13.80
CA LEU A 134 3.15 -5.97 13.50
C LEU A 134 3.75 -5.53 12.14
N LEU A 135 2.89 -5.33 11.13
CA LEU A 135 3.29 -4.79 9.85
C LEU A 135 3.86 -3.37 10.00
N THR A 136 3.16 -2.46 10.66
CA THR A 136 3.67 -1.08 10.83
C THR A 136 4.98 -1.03 11.61
N ASP A 137 5.17 -1.92 12.59
CA ASP A 137 6.43 -2.07 13.31
C ASP A 137 7.54 -2.59 12.42
N ALA A 138 7.25 -3.60 11.58
CA ALA A 138 8.17 -4.11 10.57
C ALA A 138 8.60 -3.00 9.61
N ILE A 139 7.66 -2.24 9.07
CA ILE A 139 7.92 -1.11 8.15
C ILE A 139 8.80 -0.07 8.83
N ARG A 140 8.46 0.33 10.07
CA ARG A 140 9.27 1.30 10.83
C ARG A 140 10.69 0.80 11.04
N HIS A 141 10.86 -0.48 11.39
CA HIS A 141 12.18 -1.09 11.56
C HIS A 141 12.99 -1.07 10.26
N TRP A 142 12.34 -1.38 9.14
CA TRP A 142 12.96 -1.30 7.81
C TRP A 142 13.32 0.13 7.43
N GLN A 143 12.40 1.08 7.56
CA GLN A 143 12.64 2.49 7.27
C GLN A 143 13.80 3.06 8.10
N ALA A 144 13.91 2.67 9.37
CA ALA A 144 15.03 3.04 10.21
C ALA A 144 16.37 2.48 9.71
N HIS A 145 16.39 1.30 9.07
CA HIS A 145 17.62 0.74 8.48
C HIS A 145 18.01 1.40 7.15
N LEU A 146 17.04 1.88 6.36
CA LEU A 146 17.31 2.54 5.07
C LEU A 146 18.06 3.87 5.25
N ASP A 147 17.82 4.58 6.36
CA ASP A 147 18.48 5.84 6.70
C ASP A 147 19.99 5.68 6.90
N PHE A 148 20.47 4.47 7.23
CA PHE A 148 21.88 4.21 7.53
C PHE A 148 22.66 3.57 6.38
N ASP A 149 22.01 3.04 5.34
CA ASP A 149 22.70 2.26 4.30
C ASP A 149 22.04 2.37 2.91
N GLU A 150 21.82 3.60 2.45
CA GLU A 150 21.38 3.89 1.07
C GLU A 150 22.33 3.24 0.04
N ASP A 151 23.62 3.16 0.36
CA ASP A 151 24.64 2.51 -0.45
C ASP A 151 24.45 0.99 -0.54
N ALA A 152 24.04 0.31 0.53
CA ALA A 152 23.65 -1.10 0.44
C ALA A 152 22.39 -1.29 -0.40
N LEU A 153 21.40 -0.40 -0.27
CA LEU A 153 20.17 -0.47 -1.07
C LEU A 153 20.44 -0.21 -2.55
N ALA A 154 21.33 0.73 -2.87
CA ALA A 154 21.78 1.02 -4.22
C ALA A 154 22.60 -0.14 -4.82
N ARG A 155 23.23 -0.95 -3.98
CA ARG A 155 23.96 -2.16 -4.38
C ARG A 155 23.07 -3.40 -4.47
N ASP A 156 21.87 -3.40 -3.88
CA ASP A 156 20.94 -4.54 -3.97
C ASP A 156 20.29 -4.59 -5.37
N PRO A 157 20.51 -5.67 -6.14
CA PRO A 157 19.87 -5.83 -7.43
C PRO A 157 18.37 -6.19 -7.33
N SER A 158 17.78 -6.31 -6.13
CA SER A 158 16.35 -6.61 -6.00
C SER A 158 15.50 -5.45 -6.52
N LEU A 159 14.43 -5.80 -7.24
CA LEU A 159 13.44 -4.82 -7.70
C LEU A 159 12.80 -4.08 -6.52
N PHE A 160 12.56 -4.77 -5.39
CA PHE A 160 12.02 -4.15 -4.20
C PHE A 160 12.93 -3.05 -3.64
N ALA A 161 14.22 -3.35 -3.46
CA ALA A 161 15.19 -2.36 -2.98
C ALA A 161 15.29 -1.15 -3.93
N GLN A 162 15.35 -1.41 -5.23
CA GLN A 162 15.42 -0.35 -6.24
C GLN A 162 14.17 0.53 -6.24
N LEU A 163 12.97 -0.06 -6.18
CA LEU A 163 11.71 0.67 -6.08
C LEU A 163 11.67 1.47 -4.78
N LEU A 164 11.99 0.85 -3.64
CA LEU A 164 11.97 1.50 -2.35
C LEU A 164 12.93 2.69 -2.30
N LEU A 165 14.15 2.54 -2.83
CA LEU A 165 15.11 3.62 -2.98
C LEU A 165 14.56 4.75 -3.84
N ALA A 166 14.07 4.43 -5.04
CA ALA A 166 13.55 5.42 -5.96
C ALA A 166 12.31 6.15 -5.42
N TYR A 167 11.46 5.46 -4.67
CA TYR A 167 10.24 6.01 -4.09
C TYR A 167 10.58 6.98 -2.95
N ASN A 168 11.51 6.60 -2.07
CA ASN A 168 12.05 7.50 -1.04
C ASN A 168 12.75 8.71 -1.66
N ARG A 169 13.61 8.50 -2.66
CA ARG A 169 14.28 9.60 -3.39
C ARG A 169 13.29 10.52 -4.10
N ALA A 170 12.22 10.01 -4.69
CA ALA A 170 11.20 10.86 -5.33
C ALA A 170 10.37 11.64 -4.30
N TYR A 171 10.11 11.04 -3.14
CA TYR A 171 9.38 11.68 -2.05
C TYR A 171 10.19 12.80 -1.38
N PHE A 172 11.42 12.50 -0.96
CA PHE A 172 12.32 13.45 -0.27
C PHE A 172 13.11 14.37 -1.21
N GLY A 173 13.37 13.93 -2.44
CA GLY A 173 14.25 14.61 -3.39
C GLY A 173 13.57 15.72 -4.22
N ASP A 174 14.40 16.38 -5.04
CA ASP A 174 14.05 17.58 -5.82
C ASP A 174 13.61 18.78 -4.97
N VAL A 175 14.25 19.01 -3.82
CA VAL A 175 14.09 20.24 -3.02
C VAL A 175 14.52 21.45 -3.85
N ARG A 176 13.55 22.20 -4.35
CA ARG A 176 13.79 23.49 -5.01
C ARG A 176 13.55 24.62 -4.04
N TYR A 177 14.43 25.61 -4.06
CA TYR A 177 14.27 26.86 -3.33
C TYR A 177 13.72 27.92 -4.28
N ALA A 178 12.47 28.35 -4.06
CA ALA A 178 11.94 29.55 -4.70
C ALA A 178 12.15 30.72 -3.75
N ILE A 179 12.55 31.90 -4.25
CA ILE A 179 12.57 33.17 -3.50
C ILE A 179 11.51 34.05 -4.15
N THR A 180 10.43 34.36 -3.43
CA THR A 180 9.38 35.26 -3.92
C THR A 180 9.52 36.63 -3.26
N PRO A 181 9.97 37.69 -3.95
CA PRO A 181 9.99 39.04 -3.41
C PRO A 181 8.56 39.59 -3.29
N ASP A 182 8.20 40.09 -2.10
CA ASP A 182 6.92 40.77 -1.87
C ASP A 182 7.01 42.24 -2.30
N ALA A 183 6.39 42.57 -3.44
CA ALA A 183 6.47 43.90 -4.04
C ALA A 183 5.62 44.97 -3.31
N GLY A 184 4.79 44.59 -2.32
CA GLY A 184 3.87 45.51 -1.64
C GLY A 184 4.40 46.17 -0.36
N ALA A 185 5.51 45.69 0.21
CA ALA A 185 5.86 45.97 1.62
C ALA A 185 7.11 46.84 1.85
N GLY A 186 7.79 47.36 0.81
CA GLY A 186 9.04 48.14 0.98
C GLY A 186 10.18 47.41 1.70
N THR A 187 9.98 46.12 2.00
CA THR A 187 10.84 45.20 2.74
C THR A 187 10.94 43.93 1.90
N VAL A 188 12.16 43.43 1.68
CA VAL A 188 12.37 42.20 0.90
C VAL A 188 11.94 41.02 1.75
N ARG A 189 10.70 40.57 1.60
CA ARG A 189 10.25 39.29 2.14
C ARG A 189 10.75 38.19 1.20
N GLY A 190 11.63 37.33 1.70
CA GLY A 190 12.12 36.17 0.95
C GLY A 190 11.46 34.89 1.47
N ILE A 191 10.40 34.44 0.80
CA ILE A 191 9.83 33.12 1.11
C ILE A 191 10.75 32.08 0.46
N VAL A 192 11.38 31.21 1.25
CA VAL A 192 12.15 30.05 0.77
C VAL A 192 11.27 28.81 0.89
N GLN A 193 10.54 28.49 -0.17
CA GLN A 193 9.69 27.31 -0.18
C GLN A 193 10.45 26.10 -0.73
N VAL A 194 10.67 25.08 0.11
CA VAL A 194 11.13 23.76 -0.33
C VAL A 194 9.95 22.99 -0.90
N THR A 195 9.96 22.75 -2.21
CA THR A 195 8.97 21.90 -2.89
C THR A 195 9.66 20.66 -3.44
N SER A 196 9.09 19.46 -3.18
CA SER A 196 9.47 18.19 -3.80
C SER A 196 8.52 17.89 -4.96
N ARG A 197 9.03 17.29 -6.05
CA ARG A 197 8.18 16.81 -7.16
C ARG A 197 7.21 15.71 -6.69
N GLY A 198 7.64 14.94 -5.70
CA GLY A 198 6.88 13.86 -5.07
C GLY A 198 7.02 12.52 -5.78
N PHE A 199 6.70 11.50 -5.02
CA PHE A 199 6.46 10.15 -5.50
C PHE A 199 5.17 10.12 -6.34
N VAL A 200 5.24 9.59 -7.55
CA VAL A 200 4.08 9.27 -8.39
C VAL A 200 3.85 7.76 -8.38
N ASP A 201 2.67 7.32 -7.92
CA ASP A 201 2.30 5.91 -7.89
C ASP A 201 2.05 5.34 -9.30
N ARG A 202 1.84 4.02 -9.37
CA ARG A 202 1.56 3.28 -10.61
C ARG A 202 0.37 3.84 -11.40
N GLY A 203 -0.65 4.37 -10.72
CA GLY A 203 -1.85 4.95 -11.30
C GLY A 203 -1.71 6.42 -11.70
N GLY A 204 -0.60 7.07 -11.36
CA GLY A 204 -0.34 8.48 -11.64
C GLY A 204 -0.67 9.45 -10.50
N ASN A 205 -1.08 8.95 -9.32
CA ASN A 205 -1.34 9.81 -8.16
C ASN A 205 -0.04 10.27 -7.53
N THR A 206 0.05 11.55 -7.17
CA THR A 206 1.28 12.13 -6.60
C THR A 206 1.18 12.32 -5.10
N VAL A 207 2.17 11.82 -4.36
CA VAL A 207 2.38 12.02 -2.94
C VAL A 207 3.65 12.82 -2.75
N ARG A 208 3.53 13.97 -2.10
CA ARG A 208 4.64 14.91 -1.90
C ARG A 208 4.98 15.01 -0.43
N PHE A 209 6.29 15.02 -0.16
CA PHE A 209 6.76 15.40 1.17
C PHE A 209 6.14 16.76 1.53
N PRO A 210 5.56 16.91 2.74
CA PRO A 210 4.89 18.14 3.14
C PRO A 210 5.76 19.40 3.12
N GLY A 211 7.05 19.28 2.79
CA GLY A 211 7.98 20.39 2.62
C GLY A 211 8.45 20.94 3.96
N LEU A 212 9.66 21.47 3.96
CA LEU A 212 10.10 22.40 5.00
C LEU A 212 9.97 23.79 4.40
N SER A 213 8.87 24.49 4.65
CA SER A 213 8.83 25.90 4.26
C SER A 213 9.58 26.71 5.31
N ALA A 214 10.58 27.47 4.85
CA ALA A 214 11.31 28.43 5.65
C ALA A 214 11.02 29.81 5.08
N THR A 215 10.31 30.65 5.82
CA THR A 215 10.13 32.05 5.43
C THR A 215 11.18 32.89 6.14
N ALA A 216 11.95 33.66 5.37
CA ALA A 216 12.86 34.65 5.91
C ALA A 216 12.25 36.02 5.68
N GLN A 217 11.82 36.67 6.75
CA GLN A 217 11.41 38.07 6.68
C GLN A 217 12.61 38.94 7.07
N VAL A 218 13.01 39.84 6.17
CA VAL A 218 14.00 40.88 6.48
C VAL A 218 13.22 42.12 6.90
N ASP A 219 13.30 42.47 8.18
CA ASP A 219 12.62 43.65 8.71
C ASP A 219 13.38 44.95 8.38
N ALA A 220 12.81 46.10 8.77
CA ALA A 220 13.44 47.41 8.55
C ALA A 220 14.79 47.60 9.29
N THR A 221 15.12 46.71 10.24
CA THR A 221 16.40 46.69 10.96
C THR A 221 17.41 45.71 10.36
N HIS A 222 17.09 45.09 9.21
CA HIS A 222 17.86 44.01 8.58
C HIS A 222 17.96 42.73 9.44
N ALA A 223 17.07 42.57 10.43
CA ALA A 223 16.97 41.32 11.16
C ALA A 223 16.23 40.29 10.30
N VAL A 224 16.78 39.06 10.28
CA VAL A 224 16.18 37.93 9.57
C VAL A 224 15.40 37.12 10.59
N GLU A 225 14.08 37.04 10.44
CA GLU A 225 13.25 36.15 11.24
C GLU A 225 12.94 34.87 10.43
N PRO A 226 13.60 33.73 10.73
CA PRO A 226 13.28 32.46 10.11
C PRO A 226 12.03 31.86 10.74
N THR A 227 10.99 31.65 9.93
CA THR A 227 9.77 30.93 10.34
C THR A 227 9.75 29.58 9.62
N THR A 228 9.76 28.49 10.39
CA THR A 228 9.66 27.12 9.86
C THR A 228 8.27 26.55 10.12
N THR A 229 7.63 25.96 9.12
CA THR A 229 6.39 25.19 9.35
C THR A 229 6.69 23.91 10.12
N PRO A 230 5.91 23.58 11.18
CA PRO A 230 6.12 22.35 11.94
C PRO A 230 5.90 21.12 11.07
N ILE A 231 6.80 20.14 11.20
CA ILE A 231 6.67 18.85 10.51
C ILE A 231 5.51 18.08 11.13
N ASN A 232 4.50 17.73 10.32
CA ASN A 232 3.41 16.87 10.75
C ASN A 232 3.89 15.40 10.76
N SER A 233 4.24 14.88 11.94
CA SER A 233 4.71 13.51 12.12
C SER A 233 3.72 12.46 11.62
N GLN A 234 2.41 12.69 11.79
CA GLN A 234 1.35 11.78 11.35
C GLN A 234 1.38 11.61 9.83
N ARG A 235 1.56 12.74 9.12
CA ARG A 235 1.63 12.73 7.66
C ARG A 235 2.91 12.06 7.17
N VAL A 236 4.05 12.38 7.78
CA VAL A 236 5.33 11.79 7.38
C VAL A 236 5.35 10.27 7.61
N SER A 237 4.86 9.79 8.75
CA SER A 237 4.81 8.34 9.02
C SER A 237 3.84 7.60 8.12
N ALA A 238 2.67 8.19 7.83
CA ALA A 238 1.72 7.68 6.85
C ALA A 238 2.34 7.58 5.45
N ASP A 239 2.97 8.66 4.97
CA ASP A 239 3.59 8.70 3.65
C ASP A 239 4.75 7.68 3.54
N LEU A 240 5.63 7.56 4.54
CA LEU A 240 6.70 6.54 4.55
C LEU A 240 6.15 5.11 4.52
N THR A 241 5.05 4.87 5.21
CA THR A 241 4.35 3.58 5.22
C THR A 241 3.75 3.28 3.84
N ARG A 242 3.14 4.28 3.21
CA ARG A 242 2.65 4.17 1.82
C ARG A 242 3.80 3.83 0.87
N LEU A 243 4.91 4.58 0.90
CA LEU A 243 6.03 4.36 -0.02
C LEU A 243 6.59 2.94 0.11
N PHE A 244 6.71 2.44 1.35
CA PHE A 244 7.15 1.07 1.59
C PHE A 244 6.21 0.05 0.97
N LEU A 245 4.90 0.17 1.24
CA LEU A 245 3.91 -0.80 0.74
C LEU A 245 3.71 -0.72 -0.78
N GLU A 246 3.71 0.49 -1.35
CA GLU A 246 3.70 0.67 -2.80
C GLU A 246 4.91 -0.02 -3.43
N ALA A 247 6.14 0.23 -2.93
CA ALA A 247 7.34 -0.42 -3.45
C ALA A 247 7.30 -1.95 -3.30
N PHE A 248 6.85 -2.45 -2.14
CA PHE A 248 6.74 -3.87 -1.85
C PHE A 248 5.78 -4.57 -2.82
N PHE A 249 4.56 -4.05 -2.95
CA PHE A 249 3.55 -4.68 -3.80
C PHE A 249 3.78 -4.45 -5.29
N ASP A 250 4.38 -3.32 -5.69
CA ASP A 250 4.83 -3.12 -7.07
C ASP A 250 5.92 -4.15 -7.43
N ALA A 251 6.85 -4.45 -6.52
CA ALA A 251 7.83 -5.52 -6.72
C ALA A 251 7.18 -6.91 -6.78
N ALA A 252 6.15 -7.16 -5.96
CA ALA A 252 5.49 -8.46 -5.88
C ALA A 252 4.58 -8.75 -7.10
N PHE A 253 3.78 -7.77 -7.52
CA PHE A 253 2.72 -7.94 -8.51
C PHE A 253 3.05 -7.40 -9.90
N ARG A 254 3.97 -6.42 -10.01
CA ARG A 254 4.38 -5.80 -11.29
C ARG A 254 3.21 -5.46 -12.22
N VAL A 255 2.12 -4.92 -11.68
CA VAL A 255 1.03 -4.41 -12.51
C VAL A 255 1.56 -3.24 -13.35
N PRO A 256 1.27 -3.16 -14.66
CA PRO A 256 1.77 -2.09 -15.51
C PRO A 256 1.48 -0.68 -14.98
N ALA A 257 2.48 0.19 -15.07
CA ALA A 257 2.44 1.58 -14.61
C ALA A 257 2.22 2.58 -15.75
N VAL A 258 1.58 3.71 -15.44
CA VAL A 258 1.48 4.84 -16.36
C VAL A 258 2.85 5.50 -16.58
N GLN A 259 3.06 6.12 -17.75
CA GLN A 259 4.37 6.64 -18.19
C GLN A 259 5.06 7.59 -17.20
N GLN A 260 4.29 8.37 -16.44
CA GLN A 260 4.81 9.33 -15.46
C GLN A 260 5.20 8.70 -14.11
N ALA A 261 4.87 7.44 -13.86
CA ALA A 261 5.05 6.77 -12.58
C ALA A 261 6.54 6.67 -12.18
N THR A 262 6.79 6.72 -10.87
CA THR A 262 8.17 6.65 -10.32
C THR A 262 8.83 5.33 -10.64
N ALA A 263 8.07 4.23 -10.66
CA ALA A 263 8.54 2.87 -10.95
C ALA A 263 9.27 2.76 -12.31
N LEU A 264 8.88 3.58 -13.29
CA LEU A 264 9.44 3.56 -14.64
C LEU A 264 10.75 4.35 -14.77
N ARG A 265 11.14 5.09 -13.72
CA ARG A 265 12.38 5.90 -13.70
C ARG A 265 13.59 5.15 -13.16
N LEU A 266 13.44 3.86 -12.88
CA LEU A 266 14.54 3.02 -12.38
C LEU A 266 15.64 2.90 -13.44
N PRO A 267 16.93 2.94 -13.03
CA PRO A 267 18.04 2.69 -13.95
C PRO A 267 17.95 1.26 -14.49
N THR A 268 17.80 1.14 -15.81
CA THR A 268 17.60 -0.11 -16.52
C THR A 268 18.86 -0.96 -16.56
N THR A 269 18.94 -2.04 -15.76
CA THR A 269 20.07 -2.99 -15.86
C THR A 269 19.70 -4.47 -15.95
N ALA A 270 18.48 -4.92 -15.61
CA ALA A 270 18.13 -6.35 -15.78
C ALA A 270 16.65 -6.65 -16.08
N SER A 271 15.69 -5.94 -15.47
CA SER A 271 14.25 -6.20 -15.68
C SER A 271 13.46 -4.92 -15.45
N PRO A 272 13.09 -4.17 -16.50
CA PRO A 272 12.36 -2.92 -16.33
C PRO A 272 11.00 -3.18 -15.68
N TYR A 273 10.54 -2.21 -14.89
CA TYR A 273 9.17 -2.23 -14.41
C TYR A 273 8.21 -2.11 -15.61
N PRO A 274 7.13 -2.91 -15.68
CA PRO A 274 6.25 -2.89 -16.85
C PRO A 274 5.54 -1.55 -17.00
N ALA A 275 5.64 -0.96 -18.20
CA ALA A 275 4.91 0.24 -18.58
C ALA A 275 3.59 -0.14 -19.26
N PHE A 276 2.56 0.66 -19.07
CA PHE A 276 1.33 0.58 -19.83
C PHE A 276 1.57 1.13 -21.24
N ASP A 277 1.56 0.25 -22.24
CA ASP A 277 1.72 0.59 -23.65
C ASP A 277 0.35 0.86 -24.28
N LEU A 278 0.13 2.07 -24.81
CA LEU A 278 -1.12 2.41 -25.48
C LEU A 278 -1.28 1.73 -26.84
N SER A 279 -0.17 1.32 -27.47
CA SER A 279 -0.18 0.66 -28.78
C SER A 279 -0.51 -0.83 -28.68
N HIS A 280 -0.05 -1.49 -27.61
CA HIS A 280 -0.35 -2.89 -27.30
C HIS A 280 -0.79 -3.03 -25.83
N PRO A 281 -1.97 -2.50 -25.48
CA PRO A 281 -2.37 -2.42 -24.08
C PRO A 281 -2.72 -3.81 -23.53
N PRO A 282 -2.18 -4.22 -22.37
CA PRO A 282 -2.47 -5.52 -21.75
C PRO A 282 -3.90 -5.64 -21.22
N ILE A 283 -4.54 -4.49 -21.00
CA ILE A 283 -5.98 -4.30 -20.74
C ILE A 283 -6.37 -2.95 -21.35
N SER A 284 -7.63 -2.75 -21.73
CA SER A 284 -8.09 -1.47 -22.27
C SER A 284 -7.85 -0.30 -21.31
N LEU A 285 -7.70 0.92 -21.85
CA LEU A 285 -7.53 2.12 -21.02
C LEU A 285 -8.71 2.33 -20.05
N GLU A 286 -9.94 2.00 -20.48
CA GLU A 286 -11.13 2.05 -19.65
C GLU A 286 -11.08 1.02 -18.51
N ALA A 287 -10.59 -0.20 -18.79
CA ALA A 287 -10.36 -1.21 -17.76
C ALA A 287 -9.30 -0.74 -16.76
N LEU A 288 -8.18 -0.19 -17.21
CA LEU A 288 -7.16 0.38 -16.33
C LEU A 288 -7.73 1.49 -15.44
N ALA A 289 -8.53 2.40 -16.01
CA ALA A 289 -9.19 3.45 -15.24
C ALA A 289 -10.18 2.89 -14.21
N THR A 290 -10.89 1.81 -14.56
CA THR A 290 -11.81 1.11 -13.65
C THR A 290 -11.07 0.47 -12.49
N VAL A 291 -9.98 -0.25 -12.76
CA VAL A 291 -9.12 -0.86 -11.74
C VAL A 291 -8.59 0.20 -10.79
N THR A 292 -8.01 1.29 -11.32
CA THR A 292 -7.48 2.38 -10.50
C THR A 292 -8.57 3.04 -9.65
N ARG A 293 -9.76 3.30 -10.20
CA ARG A 293 -10.88 3.89 -9.45
C ARG A 293 -11.36 2.97 -8.33
N GLN A 294 -11.48 1.67 -8.59
CA GLN A 294 -11.89 0.69 -7.60
C GLN A 294 -10.84 0.57 -6.48
N ALA A 295 -9.57 0.52 -6.83
CA ALA A 295 -8.47 0.47 -5.87
C ALA A 295 -8.45 1.69 -4.94
N LEU A 296 -8.58 2.91 -5.49
CA LEU A 296 -8.64 4.13 -4.69
C LEU A 296 -9.89 4.20 -3.80
N ARG A 297 -11.03 3.69 -4.28
CA ARG A 297 -12.25 3.59 -3.47
C ARG A 297 -12.06 2.61 -2.31
N THR A 298 -11.46 1.45 -2.58
CA THR A 298 -11.10 0.46 -1.55
C THR A 298 -10.15 1.06 -0.52
N GLU A 299 -9.12 1.77 -0.98
CA GLU A 299 -8.19 2.49 -0.10
C GLU A 299 -8.95 3.41 0.87
N ALA A 300 -9.82 4.27 0.34
CA ALA A 300 -10.59 5.22 1.16
C ALA A 300 -11.51 4.53 2.17
N VAL A 301 -12.22 3.48 1.74
CA VAL A 301 -13.13 2.71 2.62
C VAL A 301 -12.35 2.02 3.74
N VAL A 302 -11.29 1.29 3.40
CA VAL A 302 -10.49 0.55 4.38
C VAL A 302 -9.76 1.49 5.34
N THR A 303 -9.24 2.61 4.84
CA THR A 303 -8.66 3.69 5.66
C THR A 303 -9.70 4.21 6.66
N SER A 304 -10.93 4.51 6.20
CA SER A 304 -11.99 5.01 7.07
C SER A 304 -12.42 4.00 8.14
N LEU A 305 -12.59 2.73 7.77
CA LEU A 305 -12.95 1.65 8.71
C LEU A 305 -11.85 1.42 9.75
N THR A 306 -10.60 1.42 9.30
CA THR A 306 -9.45 1.31 10.19
C THR A 306 -9.40 2.48 11.15
N GLY A 307 -9.62 3.71 10.66
CA GLY A 307 -9.67 4.91 11.48
C GLY A 307 -10.77 4.84 12.54
N LYS A 308 -11.96 4.35 12.19
CA LYS A 308 -13.03 4.10 13.17
C LYS A 308 -12.61 3.08 14.23
N ALA A 309 -11.92 2.01 13.85
CA ALA A 309 -11.52 0.96 14.78
C ALA A 309 -10.37 1.40 15.73
N VAL A 310 -9.39 2.14 15.22
CA VAL A 310 -8.19 2.57 15.98
C VAL A 310 -8.40 3.88 16.75
N ARG A 311 -9.38 4.71 16.37
CA ARG A 311 -9.76 5.93 17.11
C ARG A 311 -11.04 5.76 17.94
N GLY A 312 -11.96 4.90 17.51
CA GLY A 312 -13.27 4.72 18.15
C GLY A 312 -13.25 3.71 19.28
N GLY A 313 -12.86 4.14 20.48
CA GLY A 313 -13.30 3.59 21.79
C GLY A 313 -13.09 2.10 22.10
N SER A 314 -12.51 1.29 21.22
CA SER A 314 -12.18 -0.11 21.52
C SER A 314 -10.92 -0.20 22.38
N LEU A 315 -10.66 -1.33 23.03
CA LEU A 315 -9.39 -1.61 23.74
C LEU A 315 -8.16 -1.51 22.83
N PHE A 316 -8.35 -1.41 21.50
CA PHE A 316 -7.31 -1.23 20.49
C PHE A 316 -7.08 0.24 20.12
N GLY A 317 -7.80 1.17 20.76
CA GLY A 317 -7.63 2.61 20.59
C GLY A 317 -6.17 3.02 20.80
N THR A 318 -5.59 3.74 19.83
CA THR A 318 -4.25 4.30 20.00
C THR A 318 -4.38 5.76 20.43
N ASN A 319 -3.86 6.11 21.60
CA ASN A 319 -3.77 7.53 22.04
C ASN A 319 -2.71 8.34 21.26
N ASN A 320 -2.16 7.75 20.20
CA ASN A 320 -1.12 8.35 19.39
C ASN A 320 -1.61 8.46 17.94
N GLU A 321 -1.98 9.67 17.53
CA GLU A 321 -2.47 9.95 16.18
C GLU A 321 -1.45 9.62 15.08
N THR A 322 -0.15 9.63 15.39
CA THR A 322 0.88 9.22 14.43
C THR A 322 0.77 7.72 14.15
N VAL A 323 0.51 6.91 15.19
CA VAL A 323 0.28 5.46 15.04
C VAL A 323 -1.05 5.20 14.33
N ALA A 324 -2.13 5.91 14.67
CA ALA A 324 -3.41 5.78 14.00
C ALA A 324 -3.31 6.06 12.50
N ALA A 325 -2.72 7.20 12.11
CA ALA A 325 -2.52 7.57 10.70
C ALA A 325 -1.66 6.55 9.94
N THR A 326 -0.67 5.95 10.63
CA THR A 326 0.19 4.91 10.07
C THR A 326 -0.56 3.60 9.82
N LEU A 327 -1.35 3.13 10.80
CA LEU A 327 -2.20 1.95 10.66
C LEU A 327 -3.25 2.14 9.56
N GLU A 328 -3.92 3.28 9.54
CA GLU A 328 -4.90 3.64 8.52
C GLU A 328 -4.31 3.58 7.11
N THR A 329 -3.13 4.17 6.92
CA THR A 329 -2.44 4.16 5.64
C THR A 329 -1.97 2.76 5.27
N ALA A 330 -1.43 2.01 6.23
CA ALA A 330 -1.00 0.63 5.99
C ALA A 330 -2.17 -0.23 5.50
N ALA A 331 -3.32 -0.14 6.17
CA ALA A 331 -4.53 -0.88 5.84
C ALA A 331 -5.08 -0.50 4.46
N GLY A 332 -5.21 0.81 4.21
CA GLY A 332 -5.72 1.34 2.95
C GLY A 332 -4.86 0.96 1.76
N VAL A 333 -3.55 1.20 1.85
CA VAL A 333 -2.61 0.89 0.76
C VAL A 333 -2.51 -0.62 0.55
N PHE A 334 -2.45 -1.42 1.61
CA PHE A 334 -2.49 -2.89 1.50
C PHE A 334 -3.70 -3.36 0.67
N ALA A 335 -4.91 -2.95 1.06
CA ALA A 335 -6.13 -3.36 0.37
C ALA A 335 -6.20 -2.81 -1.07
N LYS A 336 -5.75 -1.56 -1.29
CA LYS A 336 -5.61 -0.96 -2.62
C LYS A 336 -4.82 -1.88 -3.54
N LYS A 337 -3.59 -2.26 -3.15
CA LYS A 337 -2.68 -3.03 -3.99
C LYS A 337 -3.21 -4.43 -4.34
N LEU A 338 -3.88 -5.08 -3.40
CA LEU A 338 -4.53 -6.37 -3.64
C LEU A 338 -5.64 -6.24 -4.70
N VAL A 339 -6.52 -5.23 -4.57
CA VAL A 339 -7.59 -4.97 -5.53
C VAL A 339 -7.05 -4.54 -6.89
N GLU A 340 -5.95 -3.77 -6.94
CA GLU A 340 -5.27 -3.43 -8.20
C GLU A 340 -4.83 -4.67 -8.96
N HIS A 341 -4.16 -5.60 -8.28
CA HIS A 341 -3.65 -6.84 -8.88
C HIS A 341 -4.78 -7.75 -9.37
N GLU A 342 -5.77 -8.03 -8.52
CA GLU A 342 -6.91 -8.85 -8.93
C GLU A 342 -7.70 -8.21 -10.06
N GLY A 343 -7.94 -6.90 -9.98
CA GLY A 343 -8.65 -6.16 -11.02
C GLY A 343 -7.93 -6.23 -12.36
N PHE A 344 -6.61 -6.04 -12.36
CA PHE A 344 -5.80 -6.19 -13.56
C PHE A 344 -5.93 -7.60 -14.16
N CYS A 345 -5.72 -8.64 -13.36
CA CYS A 345 -5.85 -10.03 -13.81
C CYS A 345 -7.24 -10.36 -14.33
N TYR A 346 -8.30 -9.85 -13.69
CA TYR A 346 -9.67 -10.04 -14.16
C TYR A 346 -9.86 -9.47 -15.56
N PHE A 347 -9.48 -8.21 -15.79
CA PHE A 347 -9.64 -7.56 -17.10
C PHE A 347 -8.76 -8.19 -18.18
N GLN A 348 -7.55 -8.64 -17.83
CA GLN A 348 -6.68 -9.36 -18.75
C GLN A 348 -7.37 -10.63 -19.29
N VAL A 349 -8.03 -11.39 -18.42
CA VAL A 349 -8.72 -12.62 -18.80
C VAL A 349 -9.99 -12.38 -19.62
N ILE A 350 -10.77 -11.35 -19.32
CA ILE A 350 -12.03 -11.11 -20.04
C ILE A 350 -11.86 -10.37 -21.37
N GLN A 351 -10.77 -9.61 -21.54
CA GLN A 351 -10.49 -8.86 -22.78
C GLN A 351 -9.55 -9.61 -23.73
N HIS A 352 -8.70 -10.51 -23.21
CA HIS A 352 -7.82 -11.38 -23.99
C HIS A 352 -8.13 -12.86 -23.68
N PRO A 353 -9.29 -13.38 -24.16
CA PRO A 353 -9.80 -14.71 -23.83
C PRO A 353 -9.05 -15.89 -24.45
#